data_AF-X0IPP4-F1
#
_entry.id   AF-X0IPP4-F1
#
_cell.length_a   1.000
_cell.length_b   1.000
_cell.length_c   1.000
_cell.angle_alpha   90.00
_cell.angle_beta   90.00
_cell.angle_gamma   90.00
#
_symmetry.space_group_name_H-M   'P 1'
#
loop_
_entity.id
_entity.type
_entity.pdbx_description
1 polymer ?
#
loop_
_entity_poly.entity_id
_entity_poly.type
_entity_poly.pdbx_seq_one_letter_code
_entity_poly.pdbx_strand_id
1 'polypeptide(L)'
;MSESTSTQKVWLASNDSATIEVDRVVAERSMLIKNMLEDIGDEGINAENPIPIPNVNEAVLRKVIEWCDHHRNDPLQAQDDDSDARKKTTDIEEWDQKFMQVDQEMLFEIILASNYLDIKPLLDVGCKTVANMIKGKSPEEIRKTFNITNDFTPEEEEQIRRENEWAEDR
;
A
#
# COMPACT_ATOMS: atom_id res chain seq x y z
N MET A 1 -22.25 -28.73 8.32
CA MET A 1 -22.88 -28.19 7.10
C MET A 1 -21.90 -27.19 6.54
N SER A 2 -21.10 -27.61 5.56
CA SER A 2 -20.15 -26.74 4.88
C SER A 2 -20.91 -25.90 3.87
N GLU A 3 -21.18 -24.64 4.18
CA GLU A 3 -21.64 -23.68 3.19
C GLU A 3 -20.52 -23.53 2.16
N SER A 4 -20.72 -24.12 0.99
CA SER A 4 -19.97 -23.80 -0.21
C SER A 4 -20.36 -22.38 -0.60
N THR A 5 -19.64 -21.39 -0.05
CA THR A 5 -19.68 -20.02 -0.56
C THR A 5 -19.22 -20.08 -2.01
N SER A 6 -20.15 -19.92 -2.94
CA SER A 6 -19.84 -19.61 -4.32
C SER A 6 -18.94 -18.38 -4.30
N THR A 7 -17.64 -18.55 -4.51
CA THR A 7 -16.68 -17.44 -4.68
C THR A 7 -17.06 -16.71 -5.94
N GLN A 8 -17.92 -15.70 -5.81
CA GLN A 8 -18.23 -14.79 -6.89
C GLN A 8 -16.93 -14.14 -7.34
N LYS A 9 -16.65 -14.22 -8.64
CA LYS A 9 -15.43 -13.70 -9.25
C LYS A 9 -15.71 -12.35 -9.88
N VAL A 10 -14.70 -11.49 -9.88
CA VAL A 10 -14.69 -10.20 -10.58
C VAL A 10 -13.44 -10.13 -11.45
N TRP A 11 -13.50 -9.33 -12.52
CA TRP A 11 -12.38 -9.14 -13.43
C TRP A 11 -11.90 -7.70 -13.34
N LEU A 12 -10.60 -7.52 -13.13
CA LEU A 12 -9.93 -6.21 -13.09
C LEU A 12 -9.05 -6.08 -14.33
N ALA A 13 -9.03 -4.90 -14.94
CA ALA A 13 -8.14 -4.58 -16.05
C ALA A 13 -7.06 -3.59 -15.58
N SER A 14 -5.80 -3.99 -15.69
CA SER A 14 -4.65 -3.14 -15.39
C SER A 14 -4.40 -2.11 -16.50
N ASN A 15 -3.53 -1.14 -16.22
CA ASN A 15 -3.15 -0.06 -17.13
C ASN A 15 -2.46 -0.55 -18.42
N ASP A 16 -1.77 -1.69 -18.34
CA ASP A 16 -1.13 -2.41 -19.46
C ASP A 16 -2.06 -3.43 -20.12
N SER A 17 -3.38 -3.30 -19.92
CA SER A 17 -4.44 -4.10 -20.55
C SER A 17 -4.47 -5.58 -20.16
N ALA A 18 -3.83 -5.96 -19.06
CA ALA A 18 -3.97 -7.32 -18.53
C ALA A 18 -5.28 -7.45 -17.76
N THR A 19 -6.00 -8.55 -18.00
CA THR A 19 -7.23 -8.87 -17.27
C THR A 19 -6.93 -9.92 -16.20
N ILE A 20 -7.29 -9.61 -14.95
CA ILE A 20 -7.02 -10.45 -13.79
C ILE A 20 -8.34 -10.85 -13.15
N GLU A 21 -8.55 -12.15 -13.00
CA GLU A 21 -9.68 -12.71 -12.25
C GLU A 21 -9.35 -12.73 -10.75
N VAL A 22 -10.27 -12.20 -9.94
CA VAL A 22 -10.11 -12.07 -8.49
C VAL A 22 -11.39 -12.48 -7.78
N ASP A 23 -11.26 -13.08 -6.60
CA ASP A 23 -12.42 -13.31 -5.72
C ASP A 23 -13.05 -11.97 -5.31
N ARG A 24 -14.37 -11.87 -5.35
CA ARG A 24 -15.10 -10.65 -4.95
C ARG A 24 -14.71 -10.19 -3.55
N VAL A 25 -14.63 -11.11 -2.59
CA VAL A 25 -14.25 -10.79 -1.20
C VAL A 25 -12.83 -10.24 -1.07
N VAL A 26 -11.94 -10.61 -2.00
CA VAL A 26 -10.58 -10.09 -2.08
C VAL A 26 -10.58 -8.71 -2.73
N ALA A 27 -11.36 -8.53 -3.79
CA ALA A 27 -11.51 -7.25 -4.48
C ALA A 27 -12.18 -6.18 -3.61
N GLU A 28 -13.16 -6.54 -2.77
CA GLU A 28 -13.87 -5.66 -1.85
C GLU A 28 -13.02 -5.15 -0.67
N ARG A 29 -11.77 -5.62 -0.55
CA ARG A 29 -10.75 -5.00 0.31
C ARG A 29 -10.42 -3.58 -0.12
N SER A 30 -10.52 -3.31 -1.42
CA SER A 30 -10.44 -1.97 -1.98
C SER A 30 -11.79 -1.30 -1.84
N MET A 31 -11.84 -0.19 -1.10
CA MET A 31 -13.07 0.60 -0.97
C MET A 31 -13.50 1.19 -2.31
N LEU A 32 -12.54 1.56 -3.17
CA LEU A 32 -12.83 2.00 -4.54
C LEU A 32 -13.56 0.91 -5.33
N ILE A 33 -13.00 -0.30 -5.38
CA ILE A 33 -13.59 -1.42 -6.14
C ILE A 33 -14.93 -1.83 -5.54
N LYS A 34 -15.05 -1.86 -4.21
CA LYS A 34 -16.31 -2.14 -3.53
C LYS A 34 -17.42 -1.17 -3.94
N ASN A 35 -17.16 0.14 -3.89
CA ASN A 35 -18.14 1.15 -4.29
C ASN A 35 -18.52 1.01 -5.78
N MET A 36 -17.54 0.72 -6.65
CA MET A 36 -17.81 0.46 -8.07
C MET A 36 -18.69 -0.79 -8.28
N LEU A 37 -18.47 -1.86 -7.51
CA LEU A 37 -19.28 -3.07 -7.56
C LEU A 37 -20.72 -2.81 -7.11
N GLU A 38 -20.90 -1.99 -6.07
CA GLU A 38 -22.22 -1.60 -5.56
C GLU A 38 -22.99 -0.72 -6.57
N ASP A 39 -22.31 0.17 -7.30
CA ASP A 39 -22.92 1.06 -8.28
C ASP A 39 -23.27 0.37 -9.61
N ILE A 40 -22.39 -0.51 -10.12
CA ILE A 40 -22.57 -1.20 -11.42
C ILE A 40 -23.52 -2.40 -11.28
N GLY A 41 -23.50 -3.06 -10.12
CA GLY A 41 -24.19 -4.32 -9.89
C GLY A 41 -23.51 -5.52 -10.54
N ASP A 42 -23.84 -6.70 -10.01
CA ASP A 42 -23.15 -7.97 -10.28
C ASP A 42 -23.22 -8.44 -11.74
N GLU A 43 -24.27 -8.05 -12.47
CA GLU A 43 -24.50 -8.48 -13.86
C GLU A 43 -23.64 -7.71 -14.88
N GLY A 44 -23.04 -6.59 -14.46
CA GLY A 44 -22.27 -5.71 -15.34
C GLY A 44 -20.80 -6.10 -15.50
N ILE A 45 -20.26 -6.98 -14.65
CA ILE A 45 -18.81 -7.24 -14.57
C ILE A 45 -18.51 -8.69 -14.94
N ASN A 46 -17.75 -8.85 -16.02
CA ASN A 46 -17.31 -10.16 -16.52
C ASN A 46 -15.97 -10.00 -17.26
N ALA A 47 -15.45 -11.09 -17.82
CA ALA A 47 -14.17 -11.07 -18.54
C ALA A 47 -14.15 -10.14 -19.77
N GLU A 48 -15.30 -9.87 -20.39
CA GLU A 48 -15.44 -8.96 -21.54
C GLU A 48 -15.64 -7.50 -21.10
N ASN A 49 -16.11 -7.27 -19.88
CA ASN A 49 -16.28 -5.95 -19.27
C ASN A 49 -15.66 -5.90 -17.86
N PRO A 50 -14.31 -5.95 -17.75
CA PRO A 50 -13.62 -5.86 -16.47
C PRO A 50 -13.65 -4.45 -15.89
N ILE A 51 -13.50 -4.31 -14.57
CA ILE A 51 -13.34 -3.02 -13.90
C ILE A 51 -11.98 -2.44 -14.30
N PRO A 52 -11.92 -1.25 -14.95
CA PRO A 52 -10.66 -0.64 -15.32
C PRO A 52 -9.98 -0.02 -14.10
N ILE A 53 -8.73 -0.40 -13.86
CA ILE A 53 -7.83 0.16 -12.85
C ILE A 53 -6.73 0.94 -13.58
N PRO A 54 -7.04 2.14 -14.10
CA PRO A 54 -6.03 2.96 -14.73
C PRO A 54 -4.96 3.34 -13.70
N ASN A 55 -3.73 3.56 -14.16
CA ASN A 55 -2.56 3.91 -13.34
C ASN A 55 -1.89 2.78 -12.54
N VAL A 56 -2.41 1.56 -12.56
CA VAL A 56 -1.75 0.39 -11.92
C VAL A 56 -1.42 -0.65 -12.99
N ASN A 57 -0.14 -0.98 -13.15
CA ASN A 57 0.32 -2.03 -14.08
C ASN A 57 -0.03 -3.44 -13.55
N GLU A 58 0.09 -4.47 -14.39
CA GLU A 58 -0.25 -5.85 -14.01
C GLU A 58 0.59 -6.33 -12.81
N ALA A 59 1.90 -6.05 -12.80
CA ALA A 59 2.82 -6.54 -11.78
C ALA A 59 2.45 -6.04 -10.37
N VAL A 60 2.20 -4.74 -10.25
CA VAL A 60 1.77 -4.08 -9.01
C VAL A 60 0.38 -4.55 -8.62
N LEU A 61 -0.55 -4.62 -9.58
CA LEU A 61 -1.91 -5.04 -9.31
C LEU A 61 -1.95 -6.48 -8.76
N ARG A 62 -1.14 -7.39 -9.32
CA ARG A 62 -0.98 -8.76 -8.80
C ARG A 62 -0.44 -8.78 -7.37
N LYS A 63 0.53 -7.92 -7.04
CA LYS A 63 1.06 -7.78 -5.68
C LYS A 63 0.01 -7.25 -4.69
N VAL A 64 -0.77 -6.25 -5.09
CA VAL A 64 -1.86 -5.73 -4.27
C VAL A 64 -2.92 -6.82 -4.04
N ILE A 65 -3.29 -7.59 -5.08
CA ILE A 65 -4.23 -8.71 -4.97
C ILE A 65 -3.69 -9.81 -4.04
N GLU A 66 -2.40 -10.16 -4.15
CA GLU A 66 -1.73 -11.13 -3.27
C GLU A 66 -1.88 -10.72 -1.79
N TRP A 67 -1.65 -9.44 -1.49
CA TRP A 67 -1.83 -8.91 -0.15
C TRP A 67 -3.30 -8.98 0.32
N CYS A 68 -4.23 -8.58 -0.55
CA CYS A 68 -5.66 -8.61 -0.25
C CYS A 68 -6.18 -10.03 -0.01
N ASP A 69 -5.66 -11.03 -0.73
CA ASP A 69 -6.07 -12.43 -0.56
C ASP A 69 -5.53 -13.01 0.75
N HIS A 70 -4.29 -12.68 1.12
CA HIS A 70 -3.75 -13.08 2.43
C HIS A 70 -4.60 -12.54 3.58
N HIS A 71 -4.96 -11.26 3.50
CA HIS A 71 -5.68 -10.56 4.57
C HIS A 71 -7.19 -10.76 4.48
N ARG A 72 -7.74 -11.52 3.51
CA ARG A 72 -9.19 -11.57 3.18
C ARG A 72 -10.15 -11.77 4.36
N ASN A 73 -9.70 -12.39 5.44
CA ASN A 73 -10.51 -12.68 6.63
C ASN A 73 -10.35 -11.66 7.77
N ASP A 74 -9.46 -10.69 7.65
CA ASP A 74 -9.23 -9.71 8.71
C ASP A 74 -10.40 -8.73 8.82
N PRO A 75 -10.60 -8.07 9.97
CA PRO A 75 -11.61 -7.04 10.09
C PRO A 75 -11.34 -5.92 9.08
N LEU A 76 -12.34 -5.60 8.25
CA LEU A 76 -12.29 -4.39 7.42
C LEU A 76 -12.17 -3.20 8.37
N GLN A 77 -11.13 -2.39 8.21
CA GLN A 77 -10.99 -1.17 9.01
C GLN A 77 -12.12 -0.20 8.61
N ALA A 78 -12.87 0.28 9.60
CA ALA A 78 -13.82 1.36 9.37
C ALA A 78 -13.04 2.62 8.95
N GLN A 79 -13.58 3.39 8.00
CA GLN A 79 -12.95 4.64 7.52
C GLN A 79 -12.62 5.63 8.66
N ASP A 80 -13.31 5.52 9.80
CA ASP A 80 -13.19 6.38 10.99
C ASP A 80 -12.40 5.75 12.17
N ASP A 81 -11.78 4.57 12.01
CA ASP A 81 -10.89 4.02 13.05
C ASP A 81 -9.54 4.75 13.03
N ASP A 82 -9.59 6.03 13.38
CA ASP A 82 -8.44 6.92 13.55
C ASP A 82 -7.71 6.65 14.87
N SER A 83 -7.63 5.37 15.28
CA SER A 83 -6.93 4.97 16.49
C SER A 83 -5.43 5.27 16.36
N ASP A 84 -5.09 6.48 16.81
CA ASP A 84 -3.78 7.13 16.93
C ASP A 84 -2.67 6.20 17.45
N ALA A 85 -3.04 5.17 18.22
CA ALA A 85 -2.13 4.15 18.74
C ALA A 85 -1.53 3.24 17.64
N ARG A 86 -2.31 2.83 16.62
CA ARG A 86 -1.81 1.97 15.51
C ARG A 86 -0.92 2.71 14.53
N LYS A 87 -1.02 4.04 14.48
CA LYS A 87 -0.15 4.95 13.70
C LYS A 87 1.19 5.23 14.39
N LYS A 88 1.28 5.06 15.71
CA LYS A 88 2.49 5.40 16.49
C LYS A 88 3.53 4.31 16.58
N THR A 89 3.18 3.05 16.27
CA THR A 89 4.16 1.97 16.24
C THR A 89 4.61 1.70 14.81
N THR A 90 5.90 1.45 14.63
CA THR A 90 6.45 0.97 13.36
C THR A 90 6.40 -0.55 13.27
N ASP A 91 5.56 -1.19 14.10
CA ASP A 91 5.38 -2.63 14.12
C ASP A 91 4.54 -3.05 12.92
N ILE A 92 5.05 -4.08 12.23
CA ILE A 92 4.48 -4.69 11.04
C ILE A 92 4.50 -6.20 11.29
N GLU A 93 3.46 -6.91 10.86
CA GLU A 93 3.41 -8.37 11.01
C GLU A 93 4.51 -9.06 10.18
N GLU A 94 4.95 -10.25 10.60
CA GLU A 94 6.07 -10.93 9.95
C GLU A 94 5.80 -11.25 8.47
N TRP A 95 4.54 -11.59 8.13
CA TRP A 95 4.16 -11.85 6.75
C TRP A 95 4.24 -10.58 5.91
N ASP A 96 3.69 -9.46 6.42
CA ASP A 96 3.74 -8.15 5.77
C ASP A 96 5.18 -7.65 5.59
N GLN A 97 6.05 -7.87 6.57
CA GLN A 97 7.47 -7.55 6.45
C GLN A 97 8.12 -8.30 5.29
N LYS A 98 7.79 -9.58 5.10
CA LYS A 98 8.29 -10.39 3.98
C LYS A 98 7.67 -9.97 2.66
N PHE A 99 6.37 -9.65 2.65
CA PHE A 99 5.68 -9.13 1.48
C PHE A 99 6.31 -7.82 0.98
N MET A 100 6.68 -6.93 1.90
CA MET A 100 7.32 -5.65 1.58
C MET A 100 8.82 -5.74 1.29
N GLN A 101 9.43 -6.94 1.29
CA GLN A 101 10.82 -7.16 0.83
C GLN A 101 10.90 -7.20 -0.69
N VAL A 102 10.53 -6.08 -1.32
CA VAL A 102 10.66 -5.81 -2.75
C VAL A 102 11.68 -4.69 -2.97
N ASP A 103 12.04 -4.43 -4.23
CA ASP A 103 12.83 -3.24 -4.54
C ASP A 103 12.05 -1.94 -4.25
N GLN A 104 12.77 -0.82 -4.18
CA GLN A 104 12.16 0.46 -3.80
C GLN A 104 11.12 0.94 -4.81
N GLU A 105 11.33 0.67 -6.09
CA GLU A 105 10.42 1.08 -7.17
C GLU A 105 9.07 0.37 -6.97
N MET A 106 9.08 -0.95 -6.83
CA MET A 106 7.89 -1.74 -6.53
C MET A 106 7.24 -1.34 -5.20
N LEU A 107 8.02 -1.05 -4.15
CA LEU A 107 7.47 -0.59 -2.86
C LEU A 107 6.69 0.73 -3.02
N PHE A 108 7.26 1.69 -3.75
CA PHE A 108 6.57 2.96 -4.02
C PHE A 108 5.33 2.77 -4.90
N GLU A 109 5.41 1.92 -5.93
CA GLU A 109 4.25 1.60 -6.76
C GLU A 109 3.13 0.93 -5.96
N ILE A 110 3.46 0.01 -5.03
CA ILE A 110 2.48 -0.61 -4.11
C ILE A 110 1.84 0.47 -3.23
N ILE A 111 2.61 1.40 -2.65
CA ILE A 111 2.08 2.50 -1.83
C ILE A 111 1.11 3.37 -2.65
N LEU A 112 1.50 3.76 -3.86
CA LEU A 112 0.67 4.59 -4.75
C LEU A 112 -0.61 3.86 -5.17
N ALA A 113 -0.51 2.58 -5.56
CA ALA A 113 -1.65 1.76 -5.92
C ALA A 113 -2.60 1.55 -4.73
N SER A 114 -2.07 1.35 -3.53
CA SER A 114 -2.87 1.18 -2.31
C SER A 114 -3.65 2.43 -1.94
N ASN A 115 -3.04 3.61 -2.10
CA ASN A 115 -3.73 4.88 -1.94
C ASN A 115 -4.80 5.08 -3.03
N TYR A 116 -4.49 4.75 -4.29
CA TYR A 116 -5.43 4.87 -5.40
C TYR A 116 -6.65 3.95 -5.24
N LEU A 117 -6.42 2.70 -4.85
CA LEU A 117 -7.47 1.69 -4.62
C LEU A 117 -8.17 1.83 -3.26
N ASP A 118 -7.78 2.82 -2.45
CA ASP A 118 -8.29 3.04 -1.10
C ASP A 118 -8.23 1.76 -0.23
N ILE A 119 -7.02 1.20 -0.12
CA ILE A 119 -6.66 0.06 0.73
C ILE A 119 -5.80 0.57 1.89
N LYS A 120 -6.45 1.23 2.85
CA LYS A 120 -5.77 1.89 3.98
C LYS A 120 -4.78 0.99 4.76
N PRO A 121 -5.09 -0.27 5.09
CA PRO A 121 -4.15 -1.11 5.83
C PRO A 121 -2.85 -1.39 5.04
N LEU A 122 -2.95 -1.62 3.73
CA LEU A 122 -1.77 -1.85 2.89
C LEU A 122 -0.93 -0.58 2.74
N LEU A 123 -1.60 0.57 2.60
CA LEU A 123 -0.94 1.87 2.62
C LEU A 123 -0.16 2.08 3.93
N ASP A 124 -0.77 1.78 5.08
CA ASP A 124 -0.14 1.90 6.39
C ASP A 124 1.09 0.98 6.52
N VAL A 125 1.01 -0.26 6.05
CA VAL A 125 2.15 -1.21 6.02
C VAL A 125 3.29 -0.66 5.15
N GLY A 126 2.98 -0.10 3.98
CA GLY A 126 3.96 0.53 3.10
C GLY A 126 4.64 1.73 3.76
N CYS A 127 3.86 2.64 4.35
CA CYS A 127 4.37 3.80 5.07
C CYS A 127 5.23 3.40 6.28
N LYS A 128 4.83 2.39 7.05
CA LYS A 128 5.63 1.87 8.18
C LYS A 128 6.94 1.25 7.71
N THR A 129 6.92 0.56 6.56
CA THR A 129 8.14 -0.03 5.97
C THR A 129 9.15 1.07 5.62
N VAL A 130 8.69 2.14 4.94
CA VAL A 130 9.54 3.30 4.62
C VAL A 130 10.02 4.00 5.91
N ALA A 131 9.16 4.15 6.91
CA ALA A 131 9.55 4.72 8.21
C ALA A 131 10.65 3.89 8.90
N ASN A 132 10.56 2.56 8.87
CA ASN A 132 11.59 1.67 9.41
C ASN A 132 12.91 1.76 8.62
N MET A 133 12.88 2.07 7.32
CA MET A 133 14.08 2.31 6.51
C MET A 133 14.80 3.61 6.86
N ILE A 134 14.08 4.58 7.45
CA ILE A 134 14.59 5.90 7.85
C ILE A 134 15.05 5.89 9.32
N LYS A 135 14.34 5.15 10.17
CA LYS A 135 14.57 5.10 11.62
C LYS A 135 16.02 4.71 11.94
N GLY A 136 16.70 5.58 12.70
CA GLY A 136 18.06 5.34 13.19
C GLY A 136 19.17 5.54 12.16
N LYS A 137 18.85 6.02 10.95
CA LYS A 137 19.85 6.39 9.93
C LYS A 137 20.19 7.88 10.01
N SER A 138 21.43 8.22 9.64
CA SER A 138 21.84 9.61 9.50
C SER A 138 21.18 10.27 8.26
N PRO A 139 21.10 11.61 8.19
CA PRO A 139 20.63 12.31 7.01
C PRO A 139 21.37 11.90 5.72
N GLU A 140 22.68 11.67 5.79
CA GLU A 140 23.49 11.22 4.66
C GLU A 140 23.15 9.79 4.23
N GLU A 141 22.93 8.88 5.18
CA GLU A 141 22.52 7.51 4.89
C GLU A 141 21.12 7.44 4.28
N ILE A 142 20.19 8.28 4.76
CA ILE A 142 18.85 8.43 4.18
C ILE A 142 18.96 8.92 2.75
N ARG A 143 19.71 10.02 2.52
CA ARG A 143 19.95 10.57 1.18
C ARG A 143 20.53 9.53 0.23
N LYS A 144 21.51 8.75 0.68
CA LYS A 144 22.09 7.68 -0.12
C LYS A 144 21.08 6.55 -0.39
N THR A 145 20.29 6.16 0.61
CA THR A 145 19.29 5.09 0.49
C THR A 145 18.24 5.44 -0.55
N PHE A 146 17.74 6.67 -0.54
CA PHE A 146 16.67 7.14 -1.43
C PHE A 146 17.18 7.91 -2.66
N ASN A 147 18.50 7.90 -2.89
CA ASN A 147 19.15 8.61 -3.99
C ASN A 147 18.75 10.10 -4.09
N ILE A 148 18.72 10.80 -2.94
CA ILE A 148 18.37 12.21 -2.80
C ILE A 148 19.65 13.05 -2.81
N THR A 149 19.69 14.06 -3.68
CA THR A 149 20.78 15.05 -3.73
C THR A 149 20.68 16.02 -2.56
N ASN A 150 21.79 16.31 -1.88
CA ASN A 150 21.84 17.40 -0.90
C ASN A 150 21.73 18.74 -1.63
N ASP A 151 20.66 19.48 -1.39
CA ASP A 151 20.37 20.78 -1.95
C ASP A 151 20.66 21.95 -0.99
N PHE A 152 21.14 21.65 0.23
CA PHE A 152 21.59 22.68 1.17
C PHE A 152 23.01 23.15 0.89
N THR A 153 23.24 24.44 1.10
CA THR A 153 24.59 25.00 1.20
C THR A 153 25.26 24.54 2.51
N PRO A 154 26.62 24.54 2.59
CA PRO A 154 27.33 24.19 3.81
C PRO A 154 26.91 25.04 5.02
N GLU A 155 26.64 26.33 4.82
CA GLU A 155 26.18 27.24 5.87
C GLU A 155 24.78 26.88 6.37
N GLU A 156 23.84 26.56 5.47
CA GLU A 156 22.49 26.13 5.83
C GLU A 156 22.50 24.79 6.56
N GLU A 157 23.32 23.84 6.12
CA GLU A 157 23.44 22.54 6.77
C GLU A 157 24.01 22.67 8.19
N GLU A 158 25.02 23.52 8.40
CA GLU A 158 25.59 23.77 9.72
C GLU A 158 24.60 24.53 10.64
N GLN A 159 23.77 25.40 10.08
CA GLN A 159 22.70 26.06 10.83
C GLN A 159 21.62 25.04 11.25
N ILE A 160 21.12 24.21 10.33
CA ILE A 160 20.12 23.18 10.61
C ILE A 160 20.65 22.17 11.63
N ARG A 161 21.93 21.80 11.54
CA ARG A 161 22.57 20.90 12.52
C ARG A 161 22.59 21.51 13.91
N ARG A 162 23.07 22.76 14.05
CA ARG A 162 23.05 23.50 15.34
C ARG A 162 21.64 23.64 15.91
N GLU A 163 20.65 23.92 15.06
CA GLU A 163 19.25 24.07 15.50
C GLU A 163 18.62 22.74 15.93
N ASN A 164 19.13 21.59 15.46
CA ASN A 164 18.60 20.26 15.77
C ASN A 164 19.50 19.42 16.70
N GLU A 165 20.60 19.97 17.23
CA GLU A 165 21.49 19.29 18.19
C GLU A 165 20.71 18.72 19.41
N TRP A 166 19.64 19.40 19.84
CA TRP A 166 18.78 18.94 20.94
C TRP A 166 18.09 17.59 20.69
N ALA A 167 18.02 17.13 19.45
CA ALA A 167 17.41 15.86 19.06
C ALA A 167 18.42 14.70 18.95
N GLU A 168 19.72 14.97 18.87
CA GLU A 168 20.78 13.95 18.76
C GLU A 168 21.25 13.41 20.12
N ASP A 169 21.06 14.19 21.20
CA ASP A 169 21.51 13.87 22.56
C ASP A 169 20.54 12.96 23.39
N ARG A 170 19.59 12.26 22.76
CA ARG A 170 18.57 11.45 23.48
C ARG A 170 18.41 10.00 23.00
#